data_AF-A0A483AC60-F1
#
_entry.id   AF-A0A483AC60-F1
#
_cell.length_a   1.000
_cell.length_b   1.000
_cell.length_c   1.000
_cell.angle_alpha   90.00
_cell.angle_beta   90.00
_cell.angle_gamma   90.00
#
_symmetry.space_group_name_H-M   'P 1'
#
loop_
_entity.id
_entity.type
_entity.pdbx_description
1 polymer ?
#
loop_
_entity_poly.entity_id
_entity_poly.type
_entity_poly.pdbx_seq_one_letter_code
_entity_poly.pdbx_strand_id
1 'polypeptide(L)'
;MPARVNQHVSIIRLKQDTLSSEFLHYLLISKVNKDLLLGIGEQGATRQAITKVQIQNFVVSYPKNNKEQEHSVKSIRKLKKQTQSLESKYQKELESLEELKKSILQKAFAG
;
A
#
# COMPACT_ATOMS: atom_id res chain seq x y z
N MET A 1 -10.85 -28.76 -3.92
CA MET A 1 -11.98 -27.84 -3.70
C MET A 1 -11.62 -26.46 -4.24
N PRO A 2 -12.32 -25.91 -5.25
CA PRO A 2 -12.01 -24.55 -5.74
C PRO A 2 -12.63 -23.50 -4.81
N ALA A 3 -11.80 -22.69 -4.17
CA ALA A 3 -12.23 -21.54 -3.39
C ALA A 3 -12.80 -20.47 -4.34
N ARG A 4 -14.07 -20.09 -4.14
CA ARG A 4 -14.69 -18.95 -4.83
C ARG A 4 -14.27 -17.68 -4.11
N VAL A 5 -13.46 -16.85 -4.77
CA VAL A 5 -13.18 -15.48 -4.33
C VAL A 5 -14.26 -14.57 -4.91
N ASN A 6 -14.74 -13.61 -4.13
CA ASN A 6 -15.84 -12.70 -4.44
C ASN A 6 -15.70 -12.04 -5.84
N GLN A 7 -16.83 -11.73 -6.50
CA GLN A 7 -16.89 -11.23 -7.89
C GLN A 7 -16.20 -9.86 -8.15
N HIS A 8 -15.66 -9.22 -7.11
CA HIS A 8 -14.96 -7.93 -7.20
C HIS A 8 -13.45 -8.04 -7.01
N VAL A 9 -12.92 -9.27 -6.98
CA VAL A 9 -11.49 -9.51 -6.79
C VAL A 9 -10.93 -10.22 -8.03
N SER A 10 -9.78 -9.73 -8.49
CA SER A 10 -8.98 -10.40 -9.53
C SER A 10 -7.66 -10.88 -8.93
N ILE A 11 -7.25 -12.10 -9.27
CA ILE A 11 -5.94 -12.65 -8.89
C ILE A 11 -5.00 -12.50 -10.08
N ILE A 12 -3.89 -11.79 -9.88
CA ILE A 12 -2.80 -11.69 -10.85
C ILE A 12 -1.75 -12.74 -10.47
N ARG A 13 -1.50 -13.70 -11.38
CA ARG A 13 -0.44 -14.70 -11.21
C ARG A 13 0.72 -14.36 -12.13
N LEU A 14 1.89 -14.18 -11.55
CA LEU A 14 3.11 -13.85 -12.28
C LEU A 14 3.73 -15.08 -12.91
N LYS A 15 4.34 -14.91 -14.08
CA LYS A 15 5.22 -15.93 -14.64
C LYS A 15 6.51 -15.94 -13.82
N GLN A 16 6.99 -17.14 -13.53
CA GLN A 16 8.21 -17.32 -12.74
C GLN A 16 9.38 -16.58 -13.41
N ASP A 17 10.27 -16.02 -12.59
CA ASP A 17 11.51 -15.34 -13.00
C ASP A 17 11.39 -14.07 -13.87
N THR A 18 10.17 -13.59 -14.16
CA THR A 18 9.97 -12.35 -14.93
C THR A 18 9.77 -11.09 -14.07
N LEU A 19 8.99 -11.22 -13.00
CA LEU A 19 8.63 -10.10 -12.14
C LEU A 19 8.43 -10.59 -10.71
N SER A 20 8.98 -9.86 -9.75
CA SER A 20 8.72 -10.10 -8.33
C SER A 20 7.30 -9.66 -7.97
N SER A 21 6.58 -10.50 -7.21
CA SER A 21 5.24 -10.17 -6.69
C SER A 21 5.26 -8.94 -5.80
N GLU A 22 6.33 -8.76 -5.02
CA GLU A 22 6.46 -7.59 -4.14
C GLU A 22 6.75 -6.33 -4.97
N PHE A 23 7.57 -6.44 -6.01
CA PHE A 23 7.81 -5.33 -6.93
C PHE A 23 6.52 -4.92 -7.67
N LEU A 24 5.76 -5.88 -8.21
CA LEU A 24 4.48 -5.60 -8.85
C LEU A 24 3.52 -4.89 -7.90
N HIS A 25 3.44 -5.31 -6.63
CA HIS A 25 2.60 -4.64 -5.65
C HIS A 25 2.95 -3.16 -5.53
N TYR A 26 4.23 -2.83 -5.30
CA TYR A 26 4.67 -1.43 -5.20
C TYR A 26 4.48 -0.66 -6.52
N LEU A 27 4.67 -1.32 -7.66
CA LEU A 27 4.46 -0.74 -8.98
C LEU A 27 2.99 -0.34 -9.17
N LEU A 28 2.03 -1.21 -8.85
CA LEU A 28 0.60 -0.96 -9.03
C LEU A 28 0.07 0.14 -8.09
N ILE A 29 0.61 0.25 -6.87
CA ILE A 29 0.21 1.30 -5.92
C ILE A 29 1.00 2.60 -6.07
N SER A 30 2.02 2.62 -6.93
CA SER A 30 2.73 3.86 -7.27
C SER A 30 1.75 4.86 -7.86
N LYS A 31 1.98 6.16 -7.61
CA LYS A 31 1.05 7.23 -7.99
C LYS A 31 0.60 7.11 -9.46
N VAL A 32 1.56 7.00 -10.37
CA VAL A 32 1.29 6.96 -11.82
C VAL A 32 0.38 5.78 -12.18
N ASN A 33 0.74 4.56 -11.77
CA ASN A 33 -0.04 3.38 -12.14
C ASN A 33 -1.39 3.33 -11.41
N LYS A 34 -1.44 3.79 -10.16
CA LYS A 34 -2.68 3.87 -9.39
C LYS A 34 -3.66 4.85 -10.04
N ASP A 35 -3.19 6.03 -10.43
CA ASP A 35 -4.02 7.04 -11.09
C ASP A 35 -4.55 6.50 -12.44
N LEU A 36 -3.72 5.77 -13.20
CA LEU A 36 -4.15 5.07 -14.43
C LEU A 36 -5.20 3.99 -14.16
N LEU A 37 -4.99 3.14 -13.15
CA LEU A 37 -5.93 2.08 -12.78
C LEU A 37 -7.28 2.63 -12.32
N LEU A 38 -7.27 3.74 -11.57
CA LEU A 38 -8.49 4.45 -11.17
C LEU A 38 -9.24 4.98 -12.39
N GLY A 39 -8.55 5.65 -13.31
CA GLY A 39 -9.16 6.15 -14.55
C GLY A 39 -9.78 5.04 -15.42
N ILE A 40 -9.14 3.88 -15.48
CA ILE A 40 -9.67 2.70 -16.19
C ILE A 40 -10.93 2.15 -15.47
N GLY A 41 -10.92 2.12 -14.14
CA GLY A 41 -12.04 1.64 -13.33
C GLY A 41 -13.27 2.55 -13.34
N GLU A 42 -13.09 3.82 -13.70
CA GLU A 42 -14.16 4.83 -13.78
C GLU A 42 -14.96 4.83 -15.09
N GLN A 43 -14.51 4.11 -16.12
CA GLN A 43 -15.18 4.09 -17.44
C GLN A 43 -16.54 3.36 -17.47
N GLY A 44 -17.02 2.82 -16.34
CA GLY A 44 -18.32 2.16 -16.24
C GLY A 44 -19.44 3.12 -15.80
N ALA A 45 -20.50 3.23 -16.59
CA ALA A 45 -21.61 4.18 -16.38
C ALA A 45 -22.38 4.04 -15.04
N THR A 46 -22.28 2.89 -14.36
CA THR A 46 -23.05 2.62 -13.12
C THR A 46 -22.24 1.94 -12.01
N ARG A 47 -21.02 1.47 -12.29
CA ARG A 47 -20.18 0.78 -11.29
C ARG A 47 -18.70 0.94 -11.58
N GLN A 48 -17.97 1.50 -10.62
CA GLN A 48 -16.51 1.51 -10.65
C GLN A 48 -15.97 0.09 -10.49
N ALA A 49 -15.36 -0.45 -11.54
CA ALA A 49 -14.77 -1.78 -11.54
C ALA A 49 -13.72 -1.90 -12.65
N ILE A 50 -12.61 -2.57 -12.34
CA ILE A 50 -11.62 -2.94 -13.36
C ILE A 50 -11.98 -4.35 -13.85
N THR A 51 -12.34 -4.45 -15.12
CA THR A 51 -12.67 -5.72 -15.78
C THR A 51 -11.43 -6.56 -16.05
N LYS A 52 -11.62 -7.86 -16.26
CA LYS A 52 -10.52 -8.77 -16.64
C LYS A 52 -9.77 -8.31 -17.88
N VAL A 53 -10.49 -7.85 -18.91
CA VAL A 53 -9.89 -7.38 -20.18
C VAL A 53 -9.05 -6.12 -19.94
N GLN A 54 -9.54 -5.20 -19.12
CA GLN A 54 -8.79 -3.99 -18.75
C GLN A 54 -7.49 -4.33 -18.00
N ILE A 55 -7.51 -5.27 -17.05
CA ILE A 55 -6.29 -5.73 -16.36
C ILE A 55 -5.32 -6.41 -17.33
N GLN A 56 -5.83 -7.23 -18.26
CA GLN A 56 -4.99 -7.92 -19.25
C GLN A 56 -4.32 -6.96 -20.24
N ASN A 57 -4.97 -5.84 -20.55
CA ASN A 57 -4.45 -4.82 -21.44
C ASN A 57 -3.64 -3.74 -20.70
N PHE A 58 -3.53 -3.80 -19.37
CA PHE A 58 -2.78 -2.85 -18.58
C PHE A 58 -1.27 -3.08 -18.76
N VAL A 59 -0.59 -2.11 -19.36
CA VAL A 59 0.85 -2.18 -19.64
C VAL A 59 1.62 -1.45 -18.56
N VAL A 60 2.63 -2.11 -18.00
CA VAL A 60 3.56 -1.50 -17.05
C VAL A 60 4.99 -1.68 -17.53
N SER A 61 5.81 -0.65 -17.30
CA SER A 61 7.26 -0.73 -17.48
C SER A 61 7.91 -1.23 -16.20
N TYR A 62 8.83 -2.18 -16.33
CA TYR A 62 9.57 -2.75 -15.21
C TYR A 62 10.99 -3.15 -15.64
N PRO A 63 11.98 -3.10 -14.73
CA PRO A 63 13.33 -3.54 -15.04
C PRO A 63 13.35 -5.07 -15.21
N LYS A 64 13.94 -5.56 -16.30
CA LYS A 64 14.07 -7.00 -16.58
C LYS A 64 15.03 -7.71 -15.61
N ASN A 65 15.90 -6.95 -14.95
CA ASN A 65 16.88 -7.47 -14.01
C ASN A 65 16.24 -7.68 -12.63
N ASN A 66 16.18 -8.94 -12.18
CA ASN A 66 15.61 -9.29 -10.88
C ASN A 66 16.35 -8.64 -9.69
N LYS A 67 17.67 -8.41 -9.81
CA LYS A 67 18.44 -7.73 -8.76
C LYS A 67 18.05 -6.27 -8.62
N GLU A 68 17.71 -5.59 -9.72
CA GLU A 68 17.24 -4.20 -9.69
C GLU A 68 15.84 -4.10 -9.08
N GLN A 69 14.95 -5.04 -9.40
CA GLN A 69 13.64 -5.15 -8.77
C GLN A 69 13.78 -5.34 -7.25
N GLU A 70 14.65 -6.27 -6.82
CA GLU A 70 14.90 -6.55 -5.41
C GLU A 70 15.50 -5.34 -4.70
N HIS A 71 16.47 -4.66 -5.31
CA HIS A 71 17.07 -3.45 -4.75
C HIS A 71 16.02 -2.35 -4.52
N SER A 72 15.14 -2.14 -5.51
CA SER A 72 14.05 -1.16 -5.44
C SER A 72 13.09 -1.48 -4.29
N VAL A 73 12.66 -2.74 -4.18
CA VAL A 73 11.79 -3.23 -3.11
C VAL A 73 12.46 -3.05 -1.73
N LYS A 74 13.75 -3.39 -1.62
CA LYS A 74 14.51 -3.26 -0.36
C LYS A 74 14.57 -1.80 0.10
N SER A 75 14.81 -0.87 -0.82
CA SER A 75 14.83 0.57 -0.54
C SER A 75 13.45 1.07 -0.07
N ILE A 76 12.38 0.70 -0.76
CA ILE A 76 11.00 1.06 -0.37
C ILE A 76 10.66 0.48 1.01
N ARG A 77 10.98 -0.79 1.26
CA ARG A 77 10.73 -1.45 2.56
C ARG A 77 11.51 -0.78 3.69
N LYS A 78 12.76 -0.40 3.44
CA LYS A 78 13.59 0.33 4.41
C LYS A 78 12.93 1.66 4.79
N LEU A 79 12.53 2.46 3.79
CA LEU A 79 11.84 3.73 4.01
C LEU A 79 10.53 3.53 4.79
N LYS A 80 9.69 2.58 4.37
CA LYS A 80 8.44 2.25 5.05
C LYS A 80 8.66 1.90 6.52
N LYS A 81 9.67 1.10 6.83
CA LYS A 81 10.03 0.72 8.21
C LYS A 81 10.48 1.93 9.03
N GLN A 82 11.28 2.82 8.44
CA GLN A 82 11.72 4.05 9.11
C GLN A 82 10.54 4.96 9.41
N THR A 83 9.63 5.17 8.45
CA THR A 83 8.41 5.97 8.63
C THR A 83 7.51 5.39 9.71
N GLN A 84 7.24 4.09 9.68
CA GLN A 84 6.40 3.43 10.71
C GLN A 84 7.01 3.53 12.11
N SER A 85 8.34 3.36 12.22
CA SER A 85 9.02 3.52 13.50
C SER A 85 8.93 4.96 14.03
N LEU A 86 8.96 5.95 13.13
CA LEU A 86 8.87 7.36 13.50
C LEU A 86 7.45 7.72 13.93
N GLU A 87 6.45 7.30 13.16
CA GLU A 87 5.03 7.45 13.47
C GLU A 87 4.69 6.87 14.85
N SER A 88 5.16 5.64 15.14
CA SER A 88 4.94 5.01 16.44
C SER A 88 5.59 5.78 17.61
N LYS A 89 6.73 6.43 17.40
CA LYS A 89 7.37 7.25 18.43
C LYS A 89 6.55 8.51 18.72
N TYR A 90 6.16 9.24 17.68
CA TYR A 90 5.35 10.45 17.85
C TYR A 90 3.99 10.15 18.47
N GLN A 91 3.36 9.03 18.10
CA GLN A 91 2.09 8.62 18.69
C GLN A 91 2.23 8.40 20.22
N LYS A 92 3.31 7.75 20.66
CA LYS A 92 3.59 7.55 22.10
C LYS A 92 3.90 8.86 22.83
N GLU A 93 4.60 9.78 22.17
CA GLU A 93 4.87 11.10 22.74
C GLU A 93 3.59 11.91 22.94
N LEU A 94 2.66 11.88 21.96
CA LEU A 94 1.35 12.52 22.10
C LEU A 94 0.52 11.92 23.24
N GLU A 95 0.51 10.60 23.36
CA GLU A 95 -0.17 9.90 24.46
C GLU A 95 0.42 10.30 25.81
N SER A 96 1.75 10.37 25.91
CA SER A 96 2.46 10.77 27.13
C SER A 96 2.19 12.22 27.51
N LEU A 97 2.07 13.12 26.53
CA LEU A 97 1.71 14.53 26.75
C LEU A 97 0.27 14.67 27.27
N GLU A 98 -0.66 13.90 26.72
CA GLU A 98 -2.05 13.87 27.19
C GLU A 98 -2.15 13.33 28.63
N GLU A 99 -1.42 12.27 28.96
CA GLU A 99 -1.33 11.75 30.33
C GLU A 99 -0.73 12.76 31.30
N LEU A 100 0.37 13.42 30.90
CA LEU A 100 1.01 14.45 31.72
C LEU A 100 0.06 15.62 32.00
N LYS A 101 -0.65 16.11 30.98
CA LYS A 101 -1.67 17.16 31.11
C LYS A 101 -2.76 16.76 32.10
N LYS A 102 -3.29 15.54 32.00
CA LYS A 102 -4.29 15.01 32.93
C LYS A 102 -3.75 14.96 34.37
N SER A 103 -2.51 14.49 34.55
CA SER A 103 -1.87 14.42 35.87
C SER A 103 -1.69 15.81 36.50
N ILE A 104 -1.28 16.81 35.73
CA ILE A 104 -1.13 18.19 36.21
C ILE A 104 -2.48 18.78 36.62
N LEU A 105 -3.52 18.61 35.80
CA LEU A 105 -4.88 19.08 36.13
C LEU A 105 -5.41 18.43 37.40
N GLN A 106 -5.27 17.11 37.54
CA GLN A 106 -5.67 16.40 38.76
C GLN A 106 -4.95 16.95 39.99
N LYS A 107 -3.64 17.20 39.91
CA LYS A 107 -2.87 17.80 41.01
C LYS A 107 -3.31 19.22 41.33
N ALA A 108 -3.68 20.02 40.33
CA ALA A 108 -4.09 21.40 40.51
C ALA A 108 -5.49 21.56 41.16
N PHE A 109 -6.38 20.58 40.96
CA PHE A 109 -7.77 20.62 41.48
C PHE A 109 -8.02 19.69 42.68
N ALA A 110 -7.02 18.95 43.16
CA ALA A 110 -7.12 18.08 44.34
C ALA A 110 -6.62 18.74 45.65
N GLY A 111 -6.44 20.07 45.63
CA GLY A 111 -6.10 20.90 46.80
C GLY A 111 -7.30 21.67 47.32
#